data_AF-A0A947NPS8-F1
#
_entry.id   AF-A0A947NPS8-F1
#
_cell.length_a   1.000
_cell.length_b   1.000
_cell.length_c   1.000
_cell.angle_alpha   90.00
_cell.angle_beta   90.00
_cell.angle_gamma   90.00
#
_symmetry.space_group_name_H-M   'P 1'
#
loop_
_entity.id
_entity.type
_entity.pdbx_description
1 polymer ?
#
loop_
_entity_poly.entity_id
_entity_poly.type
_entity_poly.pdbx_seq_one_letter_code
_entity_poly.pdbx_strand_id
1 'polypeptide(L)'
;MKKTLYIILSTVLGIIVSFLFHAIIEYIFIRSTEDSAITWNSSFGIGSCALPEWLQYSLLGIGIVSGIIVGFCWWNIVYIQKRHWRNKKHKAD
;
A
#
# COMPACT_ATOMS: atom_id res chain seq x y z
N MET A 1 -15.82 -12.26 10.95
CA MET A 1 -14.59 -12.88 10.40
C MET A 1 -14.27 -12.43 8.96
N LYS A 2 -15.18 -12.58 7.98
CA LYS A 2 -14.89 -12.24 6.56
C LYS A 2 -14.42 -10.80 6.32
N LYS A 3 -15.00 -9.83 7.03
CA LYS A 3 -14.61 -8.40 6.96
C LYS A 3 -13.18 -8.17 7.42
N THR A 4 -12.81 -8.71 8.57
CA THR A 4 -11.48 -8.58 9.16
C THR A 4 -10.41 -9.19 8.26
N LEU A 5 -10.67 -10.39 7.71
CA LEU A 5 -9.74 -11.05 6.79
C LEU A 5 -9.48 -10.19 5.54
N TYR A 6 -10.51 -9.59 4.96
CA TYR A 6 -10.38 -8.71 3.80
C TYR A 6 -9.53 -7.46 4.10
N ILE A 7 -9.76 -6.84 5.25
CA ILE A 7 -9.00 -5.65 5.66
C ILE A 7 -7.54 -6.02 5.89
N ILE A 8 -7.26 -7.15 6.55
CA ILE A 8 -5.89 -7.64 6.77
C ILE A 8 -5.20 -7.90 5.43
N LEU A 9 -5.83 -8.65 4.52
CA LEU A 9 -5.27 -8.94 3.19
C LEU A 9 -5.01 -7.66 2.38
N SER A 10 -5.93 -6.70 2.43
CA SER A 10 -5.76 -5.39 1.78
C SER A 10 -4.65 -4.56 2.40
N THR A 11 -4.47 -4.65 3.72
CA THR A 11 -3.37 -3.97 4.42
C THR A 11 -2.02 -4.59 4.05
N VAL A 12 -1.92 -5.93 4.04
CA VAL A 12 -0.73 -6.66 3.58
C VAL A 12 -0.40 -6.29 2.14
N LEU A 13 -1.42 -6.22 1.27
CA LEU A 13 -1.23 -5.77 -0.11
C LEU A 13 -0.70 -4.33 -0.17
N GLY A 14 -1.26 -3.41 0.63
CA GLY A 14 -0.78 -2.03 0.73
C GLY A 14 0.70 -1.93 1.17
N ILE A 15 1.11 -2.77 2.12
CA ILE A 15 2.51 -2.87 2.56
C ILE A 15 3.40 -3.36 1.39
N ILE A 16 3.00 -4.41 0.68
CA ILE A 16 3.77 -4.92 -0.48
C ILE A 16 3.89 -3.85 -1.57
N VAL A 17 2.81 -3.14 -1.87
CA VAL A 17 2.81 -2.05 -2.84
C VAL A 17 3.73 -0.92 -2.40
N SER A 18 3.79 -0.60 -1.10
CA SER A 18 4.73 0.38 -0.57
C SER A 18 6.18 0.00 -0.81
N PHE A 19 6.55 -1.28 -0.64
CA PHE A 19 7.90 -1.74 -0.97
C PHE A 19 8.20 -1.61 -2.46
N LEU A 20 7.20 -1.85 -3.32
CA LEU A 20 7.33 -1.67 -4.76
C LEU A 20 7.62 -0.19 -5.11
N PHE A 21 6.86 0.73 -4.54
CA PHE A 21 7.08 2.17 -4.73
C PHE A 21 8.44 2.61 -4.19
N HIS A 22 8.83 2.09 -3.03
CA HIS A 22 10.14 2.37 -2.45
C HIS A 22 11.27 1.97 -3.41
N ALA A 23 11.22 0.76 -3.97
CA ALA A 23 12.19 0.29 -4.94
C ALA A 23 12.21 1.13 -6.23
N ILE A 24 11.04 1.57 -6.72
CA ILE A 24 10.95 2.43 -7.91
C ILE A 24 11.59 3.80 -7.65
N ILE A 25 11.26 4.44 -6.51
CA ILE A 25 11.82 5.75 -6.16
C ILE A 25 13.33 5.63 -5.96
N GLU A 26 13.80 4.57 -5.30
CA GLU A 26 15.23 4.31 -5.14
C GLU A 26 15.94 4.13 -6.48
N TYR A 27 15.36 3.34 -7.40
CA TYR A 27 15.89 3.17 -8.74
C TYR A 27 15.99 4.50 -9.51
N ILE A 28 14.96 5.35 -9.43
CA ILE A 28 14.96 6.67 -10.07
C ILE A 28 16.01 7.58 -9.43
N PHE A 29 16.11 7.58 -8.09
CA PHE A 29 17.03 8.42 -7.33
C PHE A 29 18.49 8.09 -7.66
N ILE A 30 18.87 6.80 -7.63
CA ILE A 30 20.22 6.34 -7.99
C ILE A 30 20.53 6.68 -9.44
N ARG A 31 19.56 6.50 -10.35
CA ARG A 31 19.77 6.81 -11.78
C ARG A 31 19.93 8.31 -12.05
N SER A 32 19.32 9.16 -11.23
CA SER A 32 19.30 10.62 -11.41
C SER A 32 20.41 11.35 -10.66
N THR A 33 21.14 10.67 -9.77
CA THR A 33 22.12 11.28 -8.87
C THR A 33 23.52 10.77 -9.21
N GLU A 34 24.50 11.66 -9.24
CA GLU A 34 25.90 11.26 -9.40
C GLU A 34 26.38 10.48 -8.17
N ASP A 35 27.15 9.42 -8.37
CA ASP A 35 27.55 8.47 -7.31
C ASP A 35 28.21 9.14 -6.08
N SER A 36 28.84 10.30 -6.25
CA SER A 36 29.51 11.08 -5.21
C SER A 36 28.55 11.83 -4.26
N ALA A 37 27.28 12.00 -4.64
CA ALA A 37 26.26 12.68 -3.84
C ALA A 37 25.31 11.72 -3.09
N ILE A 38 25.48 10.41 -3.25
CA ILE A 38 24.61 9.40 -2.63
C ILE A 38 25.05 9.17 -1.19
N THR A 39 24.26 9.67 -0.24
CA THR A 39 24.39 9.30 1.18
C THR A 39 23.65 8.00 1.44
N TRP A 40 24.40 6.93 1.69
CA TRP A 40 23.85 5.66 2.11
C TRP A 40 23.38 5.75 3.57
N ASN A 41 22.08 5.56 3.78
CA ASN A 41 21.48 5.54 5.10
C ASN A 41 21.05 4.10 5.44
N SER A 42 21.29 3.68 6.68
CA SER A 42 20.91 2.36 7.17
C SER A 42 19.58 2.45 7.91
N SER A 43 18.51 2.03 7.24
CA SER A 43 17.21 1.92 7.93
C SER A 43 17.18 0.66 8.80
N PHE A 44 16.80 0.81 10.07
CA PHE A 44 16.78 -0.28 11.06
C PHE A 44 18.14 -0.96 11.33
N GLY A 45 19.26 -0.30 11.01
CA GLY A 45 20.61 -0.84 11.24
C GLY A 45 20.99 -2.01 10.34
N ILE A 46 20.17 -2.34 9.33
CA ILE A 46 20.37 -3.45 8.40
C ILE A 46 20.15 -2.94 6.98
N GLY A 47 21.17 -3.08 6.14
CA GLY A 47 21.13 -2.70 4.73
C GLY A 47 21.59 -1.28 4.44
N SER A 48 21.87 -1.02 3.17
CA SER A 48 22.26 0.29 2.64
C SER A 48 21.16 0.78 1.70
N CYS A 49 20.39 1.77 2.13
CA CYS A 49 19.38 2.41 1.30
C CYS A 49 19.88 3.78 0.86
N ALA A 50 19.68 4.12 -0.42
CA ALA A 50 20.05 5.44 -0.93
C ALA A 50 19.06 6.53 -0.49
N LEU A 51 17.84 6.14 -0.10
CA LEU A 51 16.79 7.07 0.29
C LEU A 51 16.91 7.56 1.75
N PRO A 52 16.58 8.83 2.03
CA PRO A 52 16.48 9.34 3.39
C PRO A 52 15.45 8.57 4.24
N GLU A 53 15.77 8.32 5.51
CA GLU A 53 14.93 7.53 6.43
C GLU A 53 13.49 8.06 6.54
N TRP A 54 13.32 9.38 6.58
CA TRP A 54 12.00 10.02 6.67
C TRP A 54 11.10 9.65 5.48
N LEU A 55 11.67 9.50 4.28
CA LEU A 55 10.93 9.13 3.09
C LEU A 55 10.53 7.65 3.13
N GLN A 56 11.40 6.78 3.65
CA GLN A 56 11.11 5.35 3.82
C GLN A 56 9.92 5.11 4.76
N TYR A 57 9.96 5.74 5.95
CA TYR A 57 8.87 5.64 6.92
C TYR A 57 7.57 6.25 6.39
N SER A 58 7.67 7.36 5.64
CA SER A 58 6.51 7.99 5.01
C SER A 58 5.85 7.08 3.98
N LEU A 59 6.63 6.44 3.10
CA LEU A 59 6.10 5.48 2.12
C LEU A 59 5.37 4.33 2.82
N LEU A 60 6.02 3.72 3.82
CA LEU A 60 5.43 2.60 4.56
C LEU A 60 4.13 3.02 5.26
N GLY A 61 4.12 4.18 5.92
CA GLY A 61 2.94 4.74 6.54
C GLY A 61 1.79 4.94 5.55
N ILE A 62 2.09 5.52 4.39
CA ILE A 62 1.11 5.71 3.30
C ILE A 62 0.60 4.37 2.78
N GLY A 63 1.47 3.36 2.64
CA GLY A 63 1.08 2.01 2.22
C GLY A 63 0.11 1.34 3.17
N ILE A 64 0.35 1.45 4.48
CA ILE A 64 -0.53 0.91 5.51
C ILE A 64 -1.88 1.65 5.50
N VAL A 65 -1.86 2.99 5.52
CA VAL A 65 -3.07 3.81 5.54
C VAL A 65 -3.91 3.58 4.29
N SER A 66 -3.30 3.58 3.11
CA SER A 66 -3.99 3.31 1.85
C SER A 66 -4.54 1.88 1.79
N GLY A 67 -3.79 0.87 2.25
CA GLY A 67 -4.24 -0.51 2.33
C GLY A 67 -5.49 -0.69 3.21
N ILE A 68 -5.56 0.01 4.35
CA ILE A 68 -6.72 0.01 5.25
C ILE A 68 -7.93 0.67 4.57
N ILE A 69 -7.76 1.86 4.00
CA ILE A 69 -8.83 2.61 3.31
C ILE A 69 -9.39 1.78 2.15
N VAL A 70 -8.52 1.22 1.31
CA VAL A 70 -8.91 0.36 0.19
C VAL A 70 -9.68 -0.86 0.69
N GLY A 71 -9.23 -1.48 1.79
CA GLY A 71 -9.91 -2.63 2.40
C GLY A 71 -11.33 -2.30 2.85
N PHE A 72 -11.54 -1.13 3.46
CA PHE A 72 -12.86 -0.65 3.85
C PHE A 72 -13.74 -0.28 2.65
N CYS A 73 -13.21 0.47 1.68
CA CYS A 73 -13.93 0.86 0.47
C CYS A 73 -14.37 -0.36 -0.35
N TRP A 74 -13.47 -1.32 -0.56
CA TRP A 74 -13.77 -2.53 -1.32
C TRP A 74 -14.79 -3.41 -0.62
N TRP A 75 -14.71 -3.53 0.72
CA TRP A 75 -15.74 -4.21 1.50
C TRP A 75 -17.11 -3.58 1.31
N ASN A 76 -17.19 -2.24 1.37
CA ASN A 76 -18.44 -1.52 1.17
C ASN A 76 -19.02 -1.76 -0.23
N ILE A 77 -18.19 -1.69 -1.27
CA ILE A 77 -18.63 -1.92 -2.66
C ILE A 77 -19.10 -3.38 -2.85
N VAL A 78 -18.33 -4.37 -2.42
CA VAL A 78 -18.63 -5.78 -2.67
C VAL A 78 -19.78 -6.30 -1.81
N TYR A 79 -19.83 -5.97 -0.52
CA TYR A 79 -20.80 -6.57 0.39
C TYR A 79 -22.05 -5.73 0.62
N ILE A 80 -21.95 -4.40 0.53
CA ILE A 80 -23.09 -3.52 0.73
C ILE A 80 -23.74 -3.21 -0.63
N GLN A 81 -23.00 -2.66 -1.59
CA GLN A 81 -23.61 -2.27 -2.88
C GLN A 81 -24.05 -3.47 -3.73
N LYS A 82 -23.23 -4.51 -3.92
CA LYS A 82 -23.65 -5.67 -4.74
C LYS A 82 -24.77 -6.50 -4.09
N ARG A 83 -24.95 -6.47 -2.76
CA ARG A 83 -26.06 -7.17 -2.10
C ARG A 83 -27.42 -6.52 -2.42
N HIS A 84 -27.47 -5.20 -2.54
CA HIS A 84 -28.67 -4.49 -2.95
C HIS A 84 -29.08 -4.78 -4.40
N TRP A 85 -28.11 -5.01 -5.30
CA TRP A 85 -28.40 -5.38 -6.69
C TRP A 85 -29.05 -6.76 -6.81
N ARG A 86 -28.63 -7.73 -5.99
CA ARG A 86 -29.24 -9.08 -5.99
C ARG A 86 -30.66 -9.08 -5.44
N ASN A 87 -30.95 -8.26 -4.42
CA ASN A 87 -32.29 -8.17 -3.84
C ASN A 87 -33.28 -7.33 -4.67
N LYS A 88 -32.79 -6.37 -5.47
CA LYS A 88 -33.66 -5.62 -6.41
C LYS A 88 -34.10 -6.48 -7.59
N LYS A 89 -33.23 -7.36 -8.09
CA LYS A 89 -33.58 -8.26 -9.20
C LYS A 89 -34.75 -9.18 -8.85
N HIS A 90 -34.78 -9.71 -7.63
CA HIS A 90 -35.82 -10.63 -7.16
C HIS A 90 -37.20 -9.99 -6.91
N LYS A 91 -37.32 -8.65 -6.96
CA LYS A 91 -38.61 -7.94 -6.81
C LYS A 91 -39.21 -7.48 -8.15
N ALA A 92 -38.52 -7.73 -9.26
CA ALA A 92 -38.93 -7.34 -10.60
C ALA A 92 -39.38 -8.54 -11.46
N ASP A 93 -39.41 -9.74 -10.87
CA ASP A 93 -39.92 -10.99 -11.44
C ASP A 93 -41.19 -11.39 -10.68
#